data_AF-A0A954SI47-F1
#
_entry.id   AF-A0A954SI47-F1
#
_cell.length_a   1.000
_cell.length_b   1.000
_cell.length_c   1.000
_cell.angle_alpha   90.00
_cell.angle_beta   90.00
_cell.angle_gamma   90.00
#
_symmetry.space_group_name_H-M   'P 1'
#
loop_
_entity.id
_entity.type
_entity.pdbx_description
1 polymer ?
#
loop_
_entity_poly.entity_id
_entity_poly.type
_entity_poly.pdbx_seq_one_letter_code
_entity_poly.pdbx_strand_id
1 'polypeptide(L)'
;LSVRLLNGLLELEPADAARIHFQLASILKDSDSTAARRHVLLSLENAPRYRDAHGLLLELSSVATDVPAEKPDTEDAPAERRN
;
A
#
# COMPACT_ATOMS: atom_id res chain seq x y z
N LEU A 1 -10.61 -12.55 -14.21
CA LEU A 1 -11.07 -11.19 -14.58
C LEU A 1 -9.86 -10.47 -15.18
N SER A 2 -9.95 -9.91 -16.39
CA SER A 2 -8.79 -9.43 -17.15
C SER A 2 -8.52 -7.92 -16.95
N VAL A 3 -7.24 -7.53 -16.79
CA VAL A 3 -6.81 -6.13 -16.55
C VAL A 3 -7.30 -5.14 -17.60
N ARG A 4 -7.31 -5.52 -18.90
CA ARG A 4 -7.81 -4.65 -19.99
C ARG A 4 -9.29 -4.27 -19.84
N LEU A 5 -10.13 -5.19 -19.36
CA LEU A 5 -11.56 -4.92 -19.17
C LEU A 5 -11.78 -3.89 -18.06
N LEU A 6 -11.01 -4.01 -16.98
CA LEU A 6 -11.07 -3.09 -15.84
C LEU A 6 -10.62 -1.68 -16.23
N ASN A 7 -9.57 -1.55 -17.04
CA ASN A 7 -9.12 -0.24 -17.53
C ASN A 7 -10.17 0.46 -18.42
N GLY A 8 -10.83 -0.27 -19.33
CA GLY A 8 -11.88 0.32 -20.17
C GLY A 8 -13.12 0.78 -19.40
N LEU A 9 -13.44 0.13 -18.28
CA LEU A 9 -14.53 0.57 -17.41
C LEU A 9 -14.21 1.87 -16.66
N LEU A 10 -12.95 2.14 -16.33
CA LEU A 10 -12.53 3.38 -15.66
C LEU A 10 -12.66 4.61 -16.56
N GLU A 11 -12.52 4.46 -17.88
CA GLU A 11 -12.69 5.56 -18.85
C GLU A 11 -14.14 6.06 -18.94
N LEU A 12 -15.10 5.32 -18.37
CA LEU A 12 -16.53 5.64 -18.40
C LEU A 12 -17.05 6.28 -17.09
N GLU A 13 -16.18 6.75 -16.20
CA GLU A 13 -16.54 7.38 -14.90
C GLU A 13 -17.57 6.57 -14.09
N PRO A 14 -17.27 5.30 -13.76
CA PRO A 14 -18.24 4.44 -13.08
C PRO A 14 -18.34 4.82 -11.61
N ALA A 15 -19.56 4.79 -11.06
CA ALA A 15 -19.82 4.90 -9.63
C ALA A 15 -19.03 3.88 -8.77
N ASP A 16 -18.53 2.80 -9.40
CA ASP A 16 -17.71 1.75 -8.79
C ASP A 16 -16.20 1.86 -9.09
N ALA A 17 -15.69 3.03 -9.52
CA ALA A 17 -14.26 3.24 -9.83
C ALA A 17 -13.35 2.77 -8.69
N ALA A 18 -13.76 3.00 -7.43
CA ALA A 18 -13.04 2.50 -6.26
C ALA A 18 -12.87 0.97 -6.29
N ARG A 19 -13.93 0.22 -6.62
CA ARG A 19 -13.91 -1.25 -6.70
C ARG A 19 -13.00 -1.74 -7.80
N ILE A 20 -13.03 -1.08 -8.96
CA ILE A 20 -12.21 -1.44 -10.12
C ILE A 20 -10.72 -1.24 -9.82
N HIS A 21 -10.36 -0.10 -9.23
CA HIS A 21 -9.00 0.16 -8.78
C HIS A 21 -8.54 -0.86 -7.72
N PHE A 22 -9.40 -1.26 -6.79
CA PHE A 22 -9.07 -2.31 -5.82
C PHE A 22 -8.82 -3.68 -6.47
N GLN A 23 -9.63 -4.05 -7.47
CA GLN A 23 -9.43 -5.31 -8.21
C GLN A 23 -8.12 -5.31 -9.00
N LEU A 24 -7.76 -4.18 -9.62
CA LEU A 24 -6.46 -4.02 -10.28
C LEU A 24 -5.30 -4.18 -9.28
N ALA A 25 -5.41 -3.53 -8.11
CA ALA A 25 -4.40 -3.66 -7.07
C ALA A 25 -4.23 -5.11 -6.58
N SER A 26 -5.32 -5.85 -6.44
CA SER A 26 -5.28 -7.26 -6.00
C SER A 26 -4.59 -8.17 -7.01
N ILE A 27 -4.74 -7.89 -8.32
CA ILE A 27 -4.06 -8.66 -9.39
C ILE A 27 -2.57 -8.29 -9.47
N LEU A 28 -2.24 -7.02 -9.23
CA LEU A 28 -0.87 -6.51 -9.34
C LEU A 28 -0.04 -6.74 -8.09
N LYS A 29 -0.64 -7.06 -6.94
CA LYS A 29 0.05 -7.25 -5.64
C LYS A 29 1.31 -8.11 -5.74
N ASP A 30 1.25 -9.21 -6.49
CA ASP A 30 2.33 -10.20 -6.56
C ASP A 30 3.32 -9.94 -7.71
N SER A 31 2.94 -9.12 -8.71
CA SER A 31 3.76 -8.88 -9.90
C SER A 31 4.40 -7.49 -9.93
N ASP A 32 3.69 -6.47 -9.43
CA ASP A 32 4.16 -5.09 -9.33
C ASP A 32 3.53 -4.41 -8.11
N SER A 33 4.24 -4.49 -6.99
CA SER A 33 3.82 -3.89 -5.71
C SER A 33 3.69 -2.37 -5.77
N THR A 34 4.43 -1.70 -6.67
CA THR A 34 4.38 -0.25 -6.85
C THR A 34 3.10 0.15 -7.56
N ALA A 35 2.77 -0.54 -8.66
CA ALA A 35 1.51 -0.33 -9.36
C ALA A 35 0.31 -0.73 -8.50
N ALA A 36 0.41 -1.82 -7.73
CA ALA A 36 -0.61 -2.23 -6.78
C ALA A 36 -0.89 -1.12 -5.76
N ARG A 37 0.14 -0.57 -5.12
CA ARG A 37 0.00 0.53 -4.15
C ARG A 37 -0.68 1.75 -4.76
N ARG A 38 -0.29 2.13 -5.98
CA ARG A 38 -0.92 3.25 -6.70
C ARG A 38 -2.42 3.03 -6.88
N HIS A 39 -2.83 1.84 -7.31
CA HIS A 39 -4.24 1.51 -7.50
C HIS A 39 -5.02 1.44 -6.18
N VAL A 40 -4.41 0.98 -5.08
CA VAL A 40 -5.05 1.05 -3.76
C VAL A 40 -5.32 2.50 -3.35
N LEU A 41 -4.36 3.40 -3.57
CA LEU A 41 -4.53 4.82 -3.23
C LEU A 41 -5.64 5.48 -4.07
N LEU A 42 -5.70 5.18 -5.37
CA LEU A 42 -6.80 5.65 -6.24
C LEU A 42 -8.16 5.11 -5.79
N SER A 43 -8.21 3.87 -5.28
CA SER A 43 -9.41 3.29 -4.71
C SER A 43 -9.90 4.07 -3.47
N LEU A 44 -8.98 4.44 -2.59
CA LEU A 44 -9.26 5.20 -1.37
C LEU A 44 -9.58 6.68 -1.65
N GLU A 45 -9.02 7.27 -2.70
CA GLU A 45 -9.37 8.62 -3.17
C GLU A 45 -10.85 8.68 -3.60
N ASN A 46 -11.30 7.66 -4.32
CA ASN A 46 -12.70 7.54 -4.74
C ASN A 46 -13.64 7.14 -3.58
N ALA A 47 -13.19 6.24 -2.69
CA ALA A 47 -13.97 5.77 -1.56
C ALA A 47 -13.12 5.71 -0.27
N PRO A 48 -13.08 6.78 0.53
CA PRO A 48 -12.25 6.86 1.74
C PRO A 48 -12.54 5.77 2.78
N ARG A 49 -13.76 5.22 2.73
CA ARG A 49 -14.30 4.23 3.66
C ARG A 49 -14.05 2.78 3.23
N TYR A 50 -13.38 2.56 2.10
CA TYR A 50 -13.24 1.23 1.53
C TYR A 50 -12.27 0.37 2.35
N ARG A 51 -12.83 -0.42 3.27
CA ARG A 51 -12.09 -1.18 4.27
C ARG A 51 -11.08 -2.16 3.67
N ASP A 52 -11.44 -2.83 2.58
CA ASP A 52 -10.58 -3.82 1.93
C ASP A 52 -9.33 -3.16 1.33
N ALA A 53 -9.48 -1.95 0.76
CA ALA A 53 -8.37 -1.17 0.24
C ALA A 53 -7.40 -0.73 1.34
N HIS A 54 -7.91 -0.36 2.52
CA HIS A 54 -7.05 -0.09 3.70
C HIS A 54 -6.26 -1.34 4.12
N GLY A 55 -6.89 -2.51 4.15
CA GLY A 55 -6.22 -3.78 4.45
C GLY A 55 -5.09 -4.09 3.47
N LEU A 56 -5.36 -3.98 2.17
CA LEU A 56 -4.36 -4.21 1.13
C LEU A 56 -3.21 -3.19 1.19
N LEU A 57 -3.47 -1.94 1.57
CA LEU A 57 -2.42 -0.93 1.74
C LEU A 57 -1.44 -1.30 2.86
N LEU A 58 -1.93 -1.85 3.96
CA LEU A 58 -1.11 -2.30 5.09
C LEU A 58 -0.24 -3.49 4.70
N GLU A 59 -0.83 -4.46 3.98
CA GLU A 59 -0.09 -5.61 3.45
C GLU A 59 1.06 -5.16 2.51
N LEU A 60 0.77 -4.28 1.55
CA LEU A 60 1.78 -3.75 0.63
C LEU A 60 2.87 -2.92 1.32
N SER A 61 2.51 -2.20 2.39
CA SER A 61 3.47 -1.37 3.15
C SER A 61 4.41 -2.23 3.99
N SER A 62 3.92 -3.34 4.54
CA SER A 62 4.73 -4.29 5.31
C SER A 62 5.79 -4.99 4.46
N VAL A 63 5.51 -5.26 3.18
CA VAL A 63 6.47 -5.88 2.25
C VAL A 63 7.54 -4.89 1.78
N ALA A 64 7.23 -3.58 1.73
CA ALA A 64 8.19 -2.55 1.33
C ALA A 64 9.14 -2.10 2.46
N THR A 65 8.87 -2.51 3.72
CA THR A 65 9.71 -2.21 4.89
C THR A 65 10.43 -3.47 5.37
N ASP A 66 11.24 -4.09 4.50
CA ASP A 66 12.34 -4.96 4.93
C ASP A 66 13.65 -4.15 5.10
N VAL A 67 13.52 -2.93 5.64
CA VAL A 67 14.63 -2.34 6.39
C VAL A 67 14.44 -2.89 7.80
N PRO A 68 15.38 -3.70 8.32
CA PRO A 68 15.32 -4.16 9.70
C PRO A 68 15.06 -2.95 10.59
N ALA A 69 13.97 -3.00 11.34
CA ALA A 69 13.75 -2.09 12.45
C ALA A 69 14.90 -2.36 13.44
N GLU A 70 16.02 -1.67 13.23
CA GLU A 70 17.04 -1.45 14.22
C GLU A 70 16.32 -0.77 15.37
N LYS A 71 16.03 -1.59 16.39
CA LYS A 71 15.60 -1.12 17.69
C LYS A 71 16.57 0.01 18.04
N PRO A 72 16.10 1.19 18.47
CA PRO A 72 17.01 2.16 19.05
C PRO A 72 17.57 1.49 20.30
N ASP A 73 18.75 0.91 20.16
CA ASP A 73 19.50 0.38 21.28
C ASP A 73 19.65 1.53 22.26
N THR A 74 19.02 1.30 23.39
CA THR A 74 19.24 2.02 24.62
C THR A 74 20.74 1.99 24.91
N GLU A 75 21.21 3.01 25.62
CA GLU A 75 22.51 3.05 26.29
C GLU A 75 23.67 3.73 25.53
N ASP A 76 23.50 4.99 25.10
CA ASP A 76 24.64 5.93 25.09
C ASP A 76 24.78 6.52 26.50
N ALA A 77 25.22 5.67 27.44
CA ALA A 77 25.77 6.12 28.71
C ALA A 77 27.28 6.28 28.54
N PRO A 78 27.84 7.50 28.53
CA PRO A 78 29.27 7.65 28.73
C PRO A 78 29.55 7.59 30.23
N ALA A 79 30.10 6.45 30.62
CA ALA A 79 30.95 6.31 31.80
C ALA A 79 32.05 7.39 31.84
N GLU A 80 32.46 7.71 33.06
CA GLU A 80 33.74 8.34 33.43
C GLU A 80 34.08 9.71 32.80
N ARG A 81 33.79 10.77 33.57
CA ARG A 81 34.79 11.83 33.75
C ARG A 81 35.37 11.74 35.16
N ARG A 82 36.49 11.03 35.22
CA ARG A 82 37.36 10.85 36.37
C ARG A 82 38.48 11.90 36.29
N ASN A 83 38.77 12.50 37.44
CA ASN A 83 39.84 13.45 37.81
C ASN A 83 39.57 14.94 37.57
#